data_AF-A0A251MQV0-F1
#
_entry.id   AF-A0A251MQV0-F1
#
_cell.length_a   1.000
_cell.length_b   1.000
_cell.length_c   1.000
_cell.angle_alpha   90.00
_cell.angle_beta   90.00
_cell.angle_gamma   90.00
#
_symmetry.space_group_name_H-M   'P 1'
#
loop_
_entity.id
_entity.type
_entity.pdbx_description
1 polymer ?
#
loop_
_entity_poly.entity_id
_entity_poly.type
_entity_poly.pdbx_seq_one_letter_code
_entity_poly.pdbx_strand_id
1 'polypeptide(L)'
;MGASRGPRFSGMQKQVLSLYRGFLRAARAKSAEDRQQIESLVSSEFRRNAKEVDRKNFLYIEYLLRRAKKQLDQLGAPMLLDYQP
;
A
#
# COMPACT_ATOMS: atom_id res chain seq x y z
N MET A 1 -34.24 4.21 9.94
CA MET A 1 -33.16 4.67 9.05
C MET A 1 -32.06 3.62 9.02
N GLY A 2 -32.06 2.70 8.06
CA GLY A 2 -31.04 1.66 7.96
C GLY A 2 -29.76 2.24 7.34
N ALA A 3 -28.67 2.33 8.12
CA ALA A 3 -27.38 2.72 7.60
C ALA A 3 -26.99 1.75 6.46
N SER A 4 -26.78 2.28 5.26
CA SER A 4 -26.27 1.52 4.12
C SER A 4 -24.92 0.91 4.49
N ARG A 5 -24.89 -0.39 4.77
CA ARG A 5 -23.63 -1.12 4.95
C ARG A 5 -22.87 -1.01 3.63
N GLY A 6 -21.70 -0.35 3.67
CA GLY A 6 -20.83 -0.25 2.51
C GLY A 6 -20.45 -1.63 1.94
N PRO A 7 -19.85 -1.68 0.75
CA PRO A 7 -19.53 -2.93 0.06
C PRO A 7 -18.79 -3.91 0.97
N ARG A 8 -19.27 -5.16 1.04
CA ARG A 8 -18.59 -6.22 1.80
C ARG A 8 -17.37 -6.69 1.00
N PHE A 9 -16.19 -6.23 1.41
CA PHE A 9 -14.93 -6.65 0.80
C PHE A 9 -14.49 -8.04 1.27
N SER A 10 -13.90 -8.82 0.36
CA SER A 10 -13.22 -10.08 0.67
C SER A 10 -12.00 -9.86 1.58
N GLY A 11 -11.51 -10.91 2.21
CA GLY A 11 -10.30 -10.83 3.05
C GLY A 11 -9.10 -10.27 2.28
N MET A 12 -8.89 -10.74 1.05
CA MET A 12 -7.82 -10.26 0.18
C MET A 12 -8.01 -8.79 -0.22
N GLN A 13 -9.22 -8.36 -0.56
CA GLN A 13 -9.50 -6.95 -0.85
C GLN A 13 -9.20 -6.06 0.36
N LYS A 14 -9.54 -6.51 1.57
CA LYS A 14 -9.18 -5.78 2.81
C LYS A 14 -7.66 -5.70 2.99
N GLN A 15 -6.92 -6.76 2.69
CA GLN A 15 -5.45 -6.75 2.75
C GLN A 15 -4.85 -5.74 1.76
N VAL A 16 -5.32 -5.73 0.50
CA VAL A 16 -4.89 -4.74 -0.53
C VAL A 16 -5.16 -3.31 -0.06
N LEU A 17 -6.37 -3.04 0.45
CA LEU A 17 -6.71 -1.70 0.94
C LEU A 17 -5.95 -1.30 2.20
N SER A 18 -5.63 -2.26 3.07
CA SER A 18 -4.80 -2.03 4.26
C SER A 18 -3.37 -1.66 3.85
N LEU A 19 -2.81 -2.38 2.88
CA LEU A 19 -1.47 -2.15 2.35
C LEU A 19 -1.36 -0.77 1.70
N TYR A 20 -2.32 -0.39 0.85
CA TYR A 20 -2.37 0.95 0.25
C TYR A 20 -2.37 2.06 1.32
N ARG A 21 -3.23 1.92 2.35
CA ARG A 21 -3.25 2.87 3.47
C ARG A 21 -1.95 2.86 4.27
N GLY A 22 -1.28 1.71 4.37
CA GLY A 22 0.03 1.59 4.99
C GLY A 22 1.06 2.51 4.32
N PHE A 23 1.17 2.45 2.99
CA PHE A 23 2.05 3.35 2.23
C PHE A 23 1.72 4.82 2.44
N LEU A 24 0.44 5.20 2.39
CA LEU A 24 0.04 6.59 2.62
C LEU A 24 0.38 7.07 4.03
N ARG A 25 0.31 6.20 5.05
CA ARG A 25 0.72 6.54 6.41
C ARG A 25 2.24 6.67 6.52
N ALA A 26 3.00 5.77 5.91
CA ALA A 26 4.47 5.84 5.90
C ALA A 26 4.97 7.10 5.16
N ALA A 27 4.29 7.50 4.09
CA ALA A 27 4.59 8.74 3.35
C ALA A 27 4.43 9.99 4.22
N ARG A 28 3.47 10.00 5.17
CA ARG A 28 3.27 11.15 6.08
C ARG A 28 4.44 11.41 7.04
N ALA A 29 5.33 10.43 7.22
CA ALA A 29 6.52 10.58 8.04
C ALA A 29 7.73 11.13 7.26
N LYS A 30 7.57 11.43 5.96
CA LYS A 30 8.61 11.99 5.09
C LYS A 30 8.39 13.50 4.87
N SER A 31 9.31 14.15 4.16
CA SER A 31 9.17 15.56 3.74
C SER A 31 7.91 15.76 2.88
N ALA A 32 7.45 17.01 2.70
CA ALA A 32 6.25 17.30 1.92
C ALA A 32 6.41 16.88 0.46
N GLU A 33 7.60 17.10 -0.10
CA GLU A 33 7.99 16.74 -1.46
C GLU A 33 8.03 15.22 -1.64
N ASP A 34 8.78 14.52 -0.77
CA ASP A 34 8.87 13.05 -0.82
C ASP A 34 7.50 12.40 -0.63
N ARG A 35 6.70 12.94 0.29
CA ARG A 35 5.34 12.47 0.53
C ARG A 35 4.51 12.54 -0.74
N GLN A 36 4.49 13.67 -1.45
CA GLN A 36 3.73 13.81 -2.69
C GLN A 36 4.19 12.83 -3.77
N GLN A 37 5.51 12.66 -3.92
CA GLN A 37 6.08 11.71 -4.87
C GLN A 37 5.68 10.27 -4.54
N ILE A 38 5.79 9.87 -3.27
CA ILE A 38 5.41 8.53 -2.80
C ILE A 38 3.90 8.31 -2.99
N GLU A 39 3.06 9.25 -2.57
CA GLU A 39 1.60 9.13 -2.72
C GLU A 39 1.18 9.00 -4.19
N SER A 40 1.82 9.75 -5.09
CA SER A 40 1.59 9.69 -6.53
C SER A 40 1.99 8.33 -7.10
N LEU A 41 3.21 7.88 -6.83
CA LEU A 41 3.75 6.60 -7.31
C LEU A 41 2.92 5.41 -6.82
N VAL A 42 2.61 5.37 -5.53
CA VAL A 42 1.79 4.29 -4.94
C VAL A 42 0.40 4.31 -5.56
N SER A 43 -0.20 5.50 -5.75
CA SER A 43 -1.52 5.60 -6.35
C SER A 43 -1.54 5.18 -7.82
N SER A 44 -0.51 5.50 -8.61
CA SER A 44 -0.41 5.06 -10.00
C SER A 44 -0.25 3.55 -10.10
N GLU A 45 0.63 2.96 -9.30
CA GLU A 45 0.90 1.52 -9.29
C GLU A 45 -0.32 0.70 -8.86
N PHE A 46 -1.03 1.11 -7.80
CA PHE A 46 -2.25 0.41 -7.38
C PHE A 46 -3.37 0.51 -8.42
N ARG A 47 -3.53 1.68 -9.08
CA ARG A 47 -4.52 1.84 -10.16
C ARG A 47 -4.17 1.00 -11.39
N ARG A 48 -2.89 0.95 -11.75
CA ARG A 48 -2.39 0.11 -12.85
C ARG A 48 -2.66 -1.36 -12.58
N ASN A 49 -2.24 -1.86 -11.42
CA ASN A 49 -2.48 -3.26 -11.03
C ASN A 49 -3.98 -3.59 -10.95
N ALA A 50 -4.83 -2.68 -10.49
CA ALA A 50 -6.28 -2.89 -10.47
C ALA A 50 -6.91 -3.04 -11.87
N LYS A 51 -6.25 -2.55 -12.93
CA LYS A 51 -6.67 -2.71 -14.34
C LYS A 51 -6.03 -3.92 -15.01
N GLU A 52 -4.74 -4.16 -14.77
CA GLU A 52 -3.95 -5.17 -15.47
C GLU A 52 -4.03 -6.56 -14.84
N VAL A 53 -4.28 -6.65 -13.52
CA VAL A 53 -4.31 -7.93 -12.80
C VAL A 53 -5.73 -8.49 -12.78
N ASP A 54 -5.89 -9.72 -13.27
CA ASP A 54 -7.14 -10.46 -13.14
C ASP A 54 -7.48 -10.63 -11.64
N ARG A 55 -8.69 -10.23 -11.28
CA ARG A 55 -9.26 -10.33 -9.92
C ARG A 55 -9.34 -11.78 -9.42
N LYS A 56 -9.33 -12.77 -10.32
CA LYS A 56 -9.33 -14.21 -9.99
C LYS A 56 -7.93 -14.79 -9.84
N ASN A 57 -6.87 -14.05 -10.20
CA ASN A 57 -5.49 -14.52 -10.06
C ASN A 57 -5.00 -14.30 -8.61
N PHE A 58 -5.56 -15.06 -7.68
CA PHE A 58 -5.28 -14.93 -6.25
C PHE A 58 -3.79 -15.12 -5.92
N LEU A 59 -3.12 -16.08 -6.56
CA LEU A 59 -1.69 -16.34 -6.34
C LEU A 59 -0.83 -15.13 -6.71
N TYR A 60 -1.11 -14.48 -7.85
CA TYR A 60 -0.36 -13.31 -8.25
C TYR A 60 -0.65 -12.10 -7.36
N ILE A 61 -1.91 -11.90 -6.95
CA ILE A 61 -2.28 -10.84 -6.00
C ILE A 61 -1.56 -11.05 -4.66
N GLU A 62 -1.49 -12.28 -4.16
CA GLU A 62 -0.73 -12.59 -2.95
C GLU A 62 0.77 -12.34 -3.09
N TYR A 63 1.35 -12.69 -4.23
CA TYR A 63 2.75 -12.38 -4.53
C TYR A 63 2.99 -10.88 -4.48
N LEU A 64 2.15 -10.08 -5.13
CA LEU A 64 2.24 -8.62 -5.11
C LEU A 64 2.06 -8.05 -3.70
N LEU A 65 1.10 -8.57 -2.92
CA LEU A 65 0.89 -8.18 -1.53
C LEU A 65 2.13 -8.43 -0.67
N ARG A 66 2.75 -9.61 -0.79
CA ARG A 66 3.97 -9.96 -0.03
C ARG A 66 5.15 -9.08 -0.44
N ARG A 67 5.34 -8.85 -1.74
CA ARG A 67 6.40 -7.98 -2.26
C ARG A 67 6.24 -6.54 -1.78
N ALA A 68 5.05 -5.96 -1.95
CA ALA A 68 4.79 -4.59 -1.58
C ALA A 68 4.76 -4.38 -0.05
N LYS A 69 4.40 -5.41 0.74
CA LYS A 69 4.58 -5.36 2.19
C LYS A 69 6.04 -5.19 2.61
N LYS A 70 6.97 -5.93 1.98
CA LYS A 70 8.41 -5.73 2.22
C LYS A 70 8.88 -4.30 1.88
N GLN A 71 8.37 -3.73 0.78
CA GLN A 71 8.68 -2.34 0.40
C GLN A 71 8.13 -1.33 1.42
N LEU A 72 6.92 -1.58 1.94
CA LEU A 72 6.34 -0.74 2.99
C LEU A 72 7.16 -0.80 4.27
N ASP A 73 7.59 -2.00 4.68
CA ASP A 73 8.42 -2.20 5.87
C ASP A 73 9.77 -1.46 5.72
N GLN A 74 10.36 -1.45 4.53
CA GLN A 74 11.57 -0.68 4.21
C GLN A 74 11.34 0.84 4.23
N LEU A 75 10.19 1.30 3.73
CA LEU A 75 9.84 2.73 3.72
C LEU A 75 9.58 3.27 5.13
N GLY A 76 8.93 2.44 5.96
CA GLY A 76 8.58 2.73 7.35
C GLY A 76 9.69 2.45 8.35
N ALA A 77 10.74 1.74 7.95
CA ALA A 77 11.97 1.68 8.73
C ALA A 77 12.46 3.11 8.95
N PRO A 78 12.65 3.55 10.21
CA PRO A 78 13.50 4.70 10.46
C PRO A 78 14.82 4.32 9.82
N MET A 79 15.28 5.06 8.80
CA MET A 79 16.67 4.97 8.43
C MET A 79 17.45 5.12 9.73
N LEU A 80 18.21 4.08 10.09
CA LEU A 80 19.16 4.03 11.19
C LEU A 80 19.71 5.43 11.45
N LEU A 81 19.20 6.08 12.49
CA LEU A 81 19.48 7.48 12.74
C LEU A 81 20.88 7.71 13.30
N ASP A 82 21.64 6.69 13.72
CA ASP A 82 22.86 6.91 14.50
C ASP A 82 23.97 5.86 14.26
N TYR A 83 24.48 5.71 13.03
CA TYR A 83 25.75 4.99 12.83
C TYR A 83 26.77 5.82 12.05
N GLN A 84 27.52 6.64 12.79
CA GLN A 84 28.91 6.96 12.47
C GLN A 84 29.82 5.98 13.24
N PRO A 85 30.70 5.28 12.52
CA PRO A 85 32.13 5.33 12.82
C PRO A 85 32.97 5.76 11.62
#